data_AF-A0A959NYA6-F1
#
_entry.id   AF-A0A959NYA6-F1
#
_cell.length_a   1.000
_cell.length_b   1.000
_cell.length_c   1.000
_cell.angle_alpha   90.00
_cell.angle_beta   90.00
_cell.angle_gamma   90.00
#
_symmetry.space_group_name_H-M   'P 1'
#
loop_
_entity.id
_entity.type
_entity.pdbx_description
1 polymer ?
#
loop_
_entity_poly.entity_id
_entity_poly.type
_entity_poly.pdbx_seq_one_letter_code
_entity_poly.pdbx_strand_id
1 'polypeptide(L)' 'MTYKLKSLIFLIIMSSTIFAGTTGKITGRITDAQTGEPVPFVNIIIMETNLGAASDIDGYFSIL' A
#
# COMPACT_ATOMS: atom_id res chain seq x y z
N MET A 1 44.00 3.39 -13.15
CA MET A 1 43.07 4.54 -12.98
C MET A 1 41.72 4.31 -13.65
N THR A 2 41.67 3.72 -14.85
CA THR A 2 40.44 3.40 -15.61
C THR A 2 39.48 2.39 -14.95
N TYR A 3 39.99 1.36 -14.26
CA TYR A 3 39.15 0.36 -13.57
C TYR A 3 38.38 0.93 -12.37
N LYS A 4 38.96 1.94 -11.68
CA LYS A 4 38.28 2.63 -10.58
C LYS A 4 37.08 3.45 -11.09
N LEU A 5 37.23 4.10 -12.24
CA LEU A 5 36.16 4.86 -12.88
C LEU A 5 35.03 3.96 -13.35
N LYS A 6 35.35 2.80 -13.96
CA LYS A 6 34.35 1.79 -14.36
C LYS A 6 33.59 1.23 -13.15
N SER A 7 34.31 0.93 -12.06
CA SER A 7 33.71 0.44 -10.82
C SER A 7 32.75 1.47 -10.18
N LEU A 8 33.13 2.75 -10.18
CA LEU A 8 32.29 3.83 -9.66
C LEU A 8 31.00 4.01 -10.47
N ILE A 9 31.10 3.95 -11.81
CA ILE A 9 29.92 4.03 -12.70
C ILE A 9 28.98 2.84 -12.46
N PHE A 10 29.53 1.63 -12.29
CA PHE A 10 28.73 0.44 -11.98
C PHE A 10 27.97 0.58 -10.66
N LEU A 11 28.60 1.14 -9.62
CA LEU A 11 27.98 1.36 -8.31
C LEU A 11 26.81 2.36 -8.38
N ILE A 12 26.94 3.43 -9.16
CA ILE A 12 25.91 4.47 -9.36
C ILE A 12 24.70 3.91 -10.11
N ILE A 13 24.91 3.04 -11.10
CA ILE A 13 23.81 2.39 -11.83
C ILE A 13 23.03 1.47 -10.90
N MET A 14 23.72 0.71 -10.06
CA MET A 14 23.09 -0.22 -9.09
C MET A 14 22.31 0.49 -7.97
N SER A 15 22.63 1.73 -7.62
CA SER A 15 21.85 2.47 -6.62
C SER A 15 20.48 2.94 -7.13
N SER A 16 20.30 3.05 -8.46
CA SER A 16 19.03 3.48 -9.05
C SER A 16 17.93 2.40 -9.05
N THR A 17 18.28 1.14 -8.81
CA THR A 17 17.33 0.01 -8.78
C THR A 17 16.75 -0.28 -7.40
N ILE A 18 17.06 0.55 -6.40
CA ILE A 18 16.51 0.40 -5.06
C ILE A 18 15.10 0.99 -5.07
N PHE A 19 14.09 0.14 -5.33
CA PHE A 19 12.69 0.49 -5.09
C PHE A 19 12.49 0.66 -3.58
N ALA A 20 12.33 1.91 -3.13
CA ALA A 20 11.89 2.19 -1.76
C ALA A 20 10.43 1.73 -1.60
N GLY A 21 10.14 0.99 -0.52
CA GLY A 21 8.78 0.55 -0.21
C GLY A 21 7.91 1.75 0.19
N THR A 22 7.13 2.26 -0.76
CA THR A 22 6.16 3.35 -0.56
C THR A 22 4.73 2.84 -0.34
N THR A 23 4.53 1.52 -0.40
CA THR A 23 3.23 0.87 -0.27
C THR A 23 3.00 0.40 1.16
N GLY A 24 1.87 0.78 1.75
CA GLY A 24 1.41 0.31 3.05
C GLY A 24 0.02 -0.29 2.92
N LYS A 25 -0.32 -1.27 3.77
CA LYS A 25 -1.62 -1.93 3.75
C LYS A 25 -2.51 -1.36 4.87
N ILE A 26 -3.70 -0.88 4.52
CA ILE A 26 -4.73 -0.49 5.49
C ILE A 26 -5.77 -1.60 5.53
N THR A 27 -5.98 -2.19 6.72
CA THR A 27 -7.01 -3.21 6.94
C THR A 27 -7.89 -2.85 8.11
N GLY A 28 -9.16 -3.25 8.05
CA GLY A 28 -10.08 -3.07 9.15
C GLY A 28 -11.38 -3.85 8.94
N ARG A 29 -12.34 -3.59 9.83
CA ARG A 29 -13.68 -4.17 9.79
C ARG A 29 -14.71 -3.07 10.01
N ILE A 30 -15.77 -3.06 9.22
CA ILE A 30 -16.91 -2.15 9.37
C ILE A 30 -18.01 -2.87 10.15
N THR A 31 -18.44 -2.25 11.24
CA THR A 31 -19.52 -2.75 12.09
C THR A 31 -20.52 -1.65 12.39
N ASP A 32 -21.79 -2.01 12.56
CA ASP A 32 -22.80 -1.10 13.09
C ASP A 32 -22.47 -0.72 14.54
N ALA A 33 -22.62 0.56 14.89
CA ALA A 33 -22.20 1.08 16.19
C ALA A 33 -23.14 0.66 17.34
N GLN A 34 -24.39 0.32 17.06
CA GLN A 34 -25.38 -0.06 18.06
C GLN A 34 -25.42 -1.56 18.25
N THR A 35 -25.35 -2.34 17.17
CA THR A 35 -25.47 -3.81 17.23
C THR A 35 -24.13 -4.53 17.28
N GLY A 36 -23.06 -3.90 16.79
CA GLY A 36 -21.75 -4.53 16.62
C GLY A 36 -21.71 -5.54 15.45
N GLU A 37 -22.78 -5.66 14.67
CA GLU A 37 -22.85 -6.58 13.54
C GLU A 37 -22.04 -6.06 12.34
N PRO A 38 -21.47 -6.97 11.53
CA PRO A 38 -20.71 -6.57 10.35
C PRO A 38 -21.59 -5.92 9.28
N VAL A 39 -21.07 -4.89 8.61
CA VAL A 39 -21.75 -4.24 7.49
C VAL A 39 -21.07 -4.62 6.17
N PRO A 40 -21.72 -5.43 5.33
CA PRO A 40 -21.11 -5.90 4.09
C PRO A 40 -21.19 -4.88 2.96
N PHE A 41 -20.27 -5.00 1.99
CA PHE A 41 -20.27 -4.24 0.73
C PHE A 41 -20.22 -2.71 0.87
N VAL A 42 -19.63 -2.21 1.96
CA VAL A 42 -19.43 -0.78 2.21
C VAL A 42 -18.27 -0.27 1.37
N ASN A 43 -18.50 0.80 0.61
CA ASN A 43 -17.45 1.46 -0.15
C ASN A 43 -16.64 2.41 0.74
N ILE A 44 -15.31 2.22 0.75
CA ILE A 44 -14.34 3.01 1.52
C ILE A 44 -13.45 3.76 0.54
N ILE A 45 -13.28 5.07 0.76
CA ILE A 45 -12.43 5.94 -0.05
C ILE A 45 -11.44 6.65 0.89
N ILE A 46 -10.17 6.69 0.50
CA ILE A 46 -9.17 7.49 1.20
C ILE A 46 -9.17 8.89 0.56
N MET A 47 -9.61 9.89 1.35
CA MET A 47 -9.65 11.28 0.93
C MET A 47 -8.30 11.75 0.38
N GLU A 48 -8.34 12.61 -0.63
CA GLU A 48 -7.15 13.14 -1.33
C GLU A 48 -6.28 12.08 -2.03
N THR A 49 -6.81 10.87 -2.24
CA THR A 49 -6.16 9.80 -3.01
C THR A 49 -7.13 9.13 -3.98
N ASN A 50 -6.60 8.32 -4.89
CA ASN A 50 -7.39 7.45 -5.75
C ASN A 50 -7.54 6.03 -5.16
N LEU A 51 -7.25 5.84 -3.88
CA LEU A 51 -7.29 4.55 -3.20
C LEU A 51 -8.62 4.34 -2.46
N GLY A 52 -9.09 3.10 -2.47
CA GLY A 52 -10.32 2.68 -1.82
C GLY A 52 -10.50 1.17 -1.88
N ALA A 53 -11.52 0.67 -1.19
CA ALA A 53 -11.91 -0.74 -1.20
C ALA A 53 -13.39 -0.88 -0.85
N ALA A 54 -13.98 -2.03 -1.19
CA ALA A 54 -15.27 -2.44 -0.64
C ALA A 54 -15.05 -3.45 0.50
N SER A 55 -15.90 -3.43 1.53
CA SER A 55 -15.89 -4.49 2.54
C SER A 55 -16.48 -5.80 1.99
N ASP A 56 -16.00 -6.93 2.50
CA ASP A 56 -16.54 -8.26 2.21
C ASP A 56 -17.83 -8.56 3.01
N ILE A 57 -18.30 -9.81 2.95
CA ILE A 57 -19.55 -10.23 3.62
C ILE A 57 -19.47 -10.17 5.15
N ASP A 58 -18.26 -10.24 5.71
CA ASP A 58 -17.99 -10.18 7.15
C ASP A 58 -17.58 -8.77 7.60
N GLY A 59 -17.66 -7.80 6.69
CA GLY A 59 -17.35 -6.40 6.92
C GLY A 59 -15.86 -6.06 6.86
N TYR A 60 -14.97 -7.00 6.51
CA TYR A 60 -13.53 -6.75 6.42
C TYR A 60 -13.15 -6.05 5.12
N PHE A 61 -12.13 -5.20 5.16
CA PHE A 61 -11.58 -4.54 3.98
C PHE A 61 -10.05 -4.50 4.00
N SER A 62 -9.48 -4.29 2.81
CA SER A 62 -8.04 -4.11 2.63
C SER A 62 -7.76 -3.12 1.49
N ILE A 63 -6.98 -2.09 1.76
CA ILE A 63 -6.49 -1.10 0.78
C ILE A 63 -4.96 -1.25 0.71
N LEU A 64 -4.40 -1.29 -0.51
CA LEU A 64 -2.99 -1.53 -0.81
C LEU A 64 -2.30 -0.28 -1.36
#